data_AF-A0A2P5YZD3-F1
#
_entry.id   AF-A0A2P5YZD3-F1
#
_cell.length_a   1.000
_cell.length_b   1.000
_cell.length_c   1.000
_cell.angle_alpha   90.00
_cell.angle_beta   90.00
_cell.angle_gamma   90.00
#
_symmetry.space_group_name_H-M   'P 1'
#
loop_
_entity.id
_entity.type
_entity.pdbx_description
1 polymer ?
#
loop_
_entity_poly.entity_id
_entity_poly.type
_entity_poly.pdbx_seq_one_letter_code
_entity_poly.pdbx_strand_id
1 'polypeptide(L)'
;MSLALAAALVACKAQPAGSTVAAATAAPAQAAPAAAAPRCQDADFHAFLKRFSADIAVQEKATANPLTMIHIDPDAQPEPAPVTRNVPLAEVEWPVIPNLEAARKGGREVVVTQNAEGRQVLVRTPDTGDQQVYQFAEKPCWTLVKVDDQAL
;
A
#
# COMPACT_ATOMS: atom_id res chain seq x y z
N MET A 1 33.98 43.31 -5.55
CA MET A 1 34.75 43.02 -6.77
C MET A 1 33.77 42.54 -7.84
N SER A 2 33.46 43.44 -8.78
CA SER A 2 32.74 43.14 -10.01
C SER A 2 33.66 42.38 -10.98
N LEU A 3 33.11 41.47 -11.79
CA LEU A 3 33.50 41.12 -13.17
C LEU A 3 32.47 40.06 -13.65
N ALA A 4 31.44 40.42 -14.40
CA ALA A 4 31.38 40.71 -15.85
C ALA A 4 31.33 39.46 -16.76
N LEU A 5 30.29 39.46 -17.60
CA LEU A 5 29.92 38.63 -18.75
C LEU A 5 31.08 38.18 -19.66
N ALA A 6 30.90 37.02 -20.30
CA ALA A 6 31.05 36.92 -21.77
C ALA A 6 30.34 35.67 -22.32
N ALA A 7 29.35 35.90 -23.16
CA ALA A 7 28.82 34.92 -24.11
C ALA A 7 29.72 34.91 -25.37
N ALA A 8 30.01 33.74 -25.91
CA ALA A 8 30.59 33.59 -27.24
C ALA A 8 29.73 32.62 -28.07
N LEU A 9 29.01 33.19 -29.04
CA LEU A 9 28.38 32.50 -30.15
C LEU A 9 29.47 31.98 -31.10
N VAL A 10 29.50 30.67 -31.34
CA VAL A 10 30.20 30.09 -32.49
C VAL A 10 29.17 29.49 -33.42
N ALA A 11 28.98 30.17 -34.55
CA ALA A 11 28.22 29.69 -35.69
C ALA A 11 29.12 28.78 -36.54
N CYS A 12 28.85 27.47 -36.53
CA CYS A 12 29.29 26.57 -37.60
C CYS A 12 28.10 26.29 -38.51
N LYS A 13 28.12 26.93 -39.68
CA LYS A 13 27.28 26.55 -40.83
C LYS A 13 27.69 25.15 -41.28
N ALA A 14 26.80 24.18 -41.11
CA ALA A 14 26.82 22.94 -41.88
C ALA A 14 25.71 23.03 -42.92
N GLN A 15 26.10 23.00 -44.18
CA GLN A 15 25.23 23.05 -45.35
C GLN A 15 24.89 21.60 -45.72
N PRO A 16 23.60 21.18 -45.72
CA PRO A 16 23.25 19.85 -46.20
C PRO A 16 23.20 19.84 -47.73
N ALA A 17 23.97 18.93 -48.32
CA ALA A 17 23.80 18.50 -49.69
C ALA A 17 22.38 17.93 -49.90
N GLY A 18 21.83 18.19 -51.07
CA GLY A 18 20.52 17.71 -51.47
C GLY A 18 20.38 16.19 -51.32
N SER A 19 19.27 15.80 -50.72
CA SER A 19 18.68 14.47 -50.87
C SER A 19 17.18 14.68 -50.85
N THR A 20 16.56 14.52 -52.01
CA THR A 20 15.11 14.41 -52.17
C THR A 20 14.65 13.19 -51.40
N VAL A 21 14.15 13.40 -50.18
CA VAL A 21 13.37 12.40 -49.46
C VAL A 21 11.92 12.90 -49.47
N ALA A 22 11.06 12.10 -50.09
CA ALA A 22 9.63 12.33 -50.14
C ALA A 22 9.08 12.66 -48.74
N ALA A 23 8.24 13.68 -48.65
CA ALA A 23 7.50 14.02 -47.45
C ALA A 23 6.56 12.87 -47.10
N ALA A 24 7.04 11.90 -46.33
CA ALA A 24 6.19 10.97 -45.61
C ALA A 24 5.49 11.79 -44.52
N THR A 25 4.21 12.08 -44.73
CA THR A 25 3.33 12.66 -43.73
C THR A 25 3.32 11.69 -42.55
N ALA A 26 4.01 12.05 -41.46
CA ALA A 26 3.94 11.28 -40.23
C ALA A 26 2.49 11.36 -39.73
N ALA A 27 1.77 10.24 -39.83
CA ALA A 27 0.46 10.12 -39.24
C ALA A 27 0.57 10.41 -37.73
N PRO A 28 -0.36 11.17 -37.13
CA PRO A 28 -0.32 11.42 -35.71
C PRO A 28 -0.39 10.08 -34.99
N ALA A 29 0.64 9.78 -34.19
CA ALA A 29 0.63 8.64 -33.30
C ALA A 29 -0.60 8.79 -32.39
N GLN A 30 -1.61 7.96 -32.60
CA GLN A 30 -2.78 7.89 -31.73
C GLN A 30 -2.29 7.46 -30.37
N ALA A 31 -2.37 8.37 -29.39
CA ALA A 31 -2.10 8.05 -28.01
C ALA A 31 -3.03 6.89 -27.60
N ALA A 32 -2.44 5.79 -27.15
CA ALA A 32 -3.21 4.68 -26.61
C ALA A 32 -4.11 5.21 -25.49
N PRO A 33 -5.39 4.81 -25.42
CA PRO A 33 -6.29 5.26 -24.38
C PRO A 33 -5.68 4.92 -23.02
N ALA A 34 -5.57 5.92 -22.15
CA ALA A 34 -5.11 5.71 -20.78
C ALA A 34 -6.02 4.68 -20.12
N ALA A 35 -5.42 3.63 -19.54
CA ALA A 35 -6.16 2.62 -18.81
C ALA A 35 -6.98 3.30 -17.71
N ALA A 36 -8.30 3.06 -17.70
CA ALA A 36 -9.17 3.63 -16.69
C ALA A 36 -8.69 3.18 -15.30
N ALA A 37 -8.62 4.12 -14.37
CA ALA A 37 -8.28 3.80 -12.98
C ALA A 37 -9.28 2.74 -12.46
N PRO A 38 -8.79 1.67 -11.81
CA PRO A 38 -9.65 0.65 -11.23
C PRO A 38 -10.62 1.29 -10.24
N ARG A 39 -11.90 0.93 -10.34
CA ARG A 39 -12.95 1.46 -9.47
C ARG A 39 -12.94 0.69 -8.15
N CYS A 40 -12.41 1.30 -7.10
CA CYS A 40 -12.50 0.75 -5.75
C CYS A 40 -13.94 0.85 -5.24
N GLN A 41 -14.44 -0.23 -4.63
CA GLN A 41 -15.79 -0.23 -4.06
C GLN A 41 -15.94 0.79 -2.93
N ASP A 42 -14.87 1.03 -2.18
CA ASP A 42 -14.76 2.07 -1.15
C ASP A 42 -13.54 2.94 -1.42
N ALA A 43 -13.77 4.25 -1.60
CA ALA A 43 -12.69 5.23 -1.51
C ALA A 43 -12.45 5.63 -0.04
N ASP A 44 -13.51 5.68 0.77
CA ASP A 44 -13.41 5.98 2.20
C ASP A 44 -12.93 4.77 3.00
N PHE A 45 -11.83 4.95 3.73
CA PHE A 45 -11.23 3.87 4.52
C PHE A 45 -12.13 3.40 5.67
N HIS A 46 -12.92 4.27 6.30
CA HIS A 46 -13.75 3.85 7.44
C HIS A 46 -14.92 2.98 6.99
N ALA A 47 -15.56 3.33 5.87
CA ALA A 47 -16.57 2.51 5.22
C ALA A 47 -15.99 1.16 4.77
N PHE A 48 -14.81 1.17 4.16
CA PHE A 48 -14.05 -0.04 3.83
C PHE A 48 -13.81 -0.91 5.06
N LEU A 49 -13.18 -0.36 6.12
CA LEU A 49 -12.78 -1.10 7.31
C LEU A 49 -13.98 -1.71 8.03
N LYS A 50 -15.11 -1.00 8.05
CA LYS A 50 -16.37 -1.51 8.59
C LYS A 50 -16.85 -2.75 7.83
N ARG A 51 -16.79 -2.75 6.50
CA ARG A 51 -17.16 -3.93 5.69
C ARG A 51 -16.13 -5.04 5.80
N PHE A 52 -14.85 -4.70 5.69
CA PHE A 52 -13.71 -5.62 5.81
C PHE A 52 -13.79 -6.42 7.11
N SER A 53 -13.94 -5.76 8.26
CA SER A 53 -14.01 -6.46 9.54
C SER A 53 -15.29 -7.29 9.75
N ALA A 54 -16.36 -7.01 9.01
CA ALA A 54 -17.65 -7.67 9.19
C ALA A 54 -17.88 -8.90 8.29
N ASP A 55 -17.10 -9.08 7.22
CA ASP A 55 -17.33 -10.11 6.20
C ASP A 55 -16.02 -10.76 5.73
N ILE A 56 -15.88 -12.06 5.98
CA ILE A 56 -14.70 -12.85 5.59
C ILE A 56 -14.45 -12.80 4.07
N ALA A 57 -15.50 -12.79 3.25
CA ALA A 57 -15.34 -12.73 1.80
C ALA A 57 -14.78 -11.36 1.34
N VAL A 58 -14.99 -10.30 2.12
CA VAL A 58 -14.34 -9.00 1.90
C VAL A 58 -12.89 -9.07 2.40
N GLN A 59 -12.63 -9.74 3.53
CA GLN A 59 -11.27 -9.94 4.02
C GLN A 59 -10.39 -10.69 3.02
N GLU A 60 -10.85 -11.83 2.52
CA GLU A 60 -10.15 -12.64 1.53
C GLU A 60 -9.78 -11.84 0.27
N LYS A 61 -10.71 -11.01 -0.24
CA LYS A 61 -10.50 -10.23 -1.47
C LYS A 61 -9.60 -9.02 -1.29
N ALA A 62 -9.58 -8.43 -0.09
CA ALA A 62 -8.85 -7.21 0.21
C ALA A 62 -7.64 -7.46 1.14
N THR A 63 -7.10 -8.67 1.13
CA THR A 63 -5.86 -9.03 1.81
C THR A 63 -4.78 -9.32 0.78
N ALA A 64 -3.57 -8.84 1.04
CA ALA A 64 -2.44 -9.03 0.16
C ALA A 64 -2.09 -10.52 0.02
N ASN A 65 -1.57 -10.89 -1.14
CA ASN A 65 -1.00 -12.20 -1.39
C ASN A 65 0.43 -12.04 -1.92
N PRO A 66 1.48 -12.34 -1.11
CA PRO A 66 1.41 -12.80 0.28
C PRO A 66 1.04 -11.68 1.27
N LEU A 67 0.51 -12.07 2.43
CA LEU A 67 0.31 -11.21 3.60
C LEU A 67 1.55 -11.25 4.49
N THR A 68 2.06 -10.08 4.90
CA THR A 68 3.12 -10.04 5.92
C THR A 68 2.51 -10.28 7.30
N MET A 69 2.99 -11.28 8.04
CA MET A 69 2.56 -11.56 9.41
C MET A 69 3.77 -11.49 10.35
N ILE A 70 3.62 -10.75 11.44
CA ILE A 70 4.58 -10.68 12.55
C ILE A 70 3.88 -11.23 13.78
N HIS A 71 4.53 -12.12 14.51
CA HIS A 71 4.10 -12.57 15.84
C HIS A 71 5.29 -12.61 16.79
N ILE A 72 5.02 -12.55 18.09
CA ILE A 72 6.04 -12.83 19.09
C ILE A 72 6.23 -14.34 19.23
N ASP A 73 7.46 -14.82 19.06
CA ASP A 73 7.86 -16.17 19.44
C ASP A 73 8.21 -16.16 20.95
N PRO A 74 7.37 -16.76 21.81
CA PRO A 74 7.59 -16.76 23.26
C PRO A 74 8.77 -17.66 23.68
N ASP A 75 9.18 -18.60 22.82
CA ASP A 75 10.24 -19.56 23.10
C ASP A 75 11.62 -19.07 22.61
N ALA A 76 11.65 -17.96 21.87
CA ALA A 76 12.89 -17.32 21.44
C ALA A 76 13.80 -17.01 22.64
N GLN A 77 15.10 -17.21 22.46
CA GLN A 77 16.12 -17.00 23.50
C GLN A 77 17.06 -15.85 23.08
N PRO A 78 17.52 -15.00 24.03
CA PRO A 78 17.31 -15.09 25.48
C PRO A 78 15.94 -14.60 25.98
N GLU A 79 15.17 -13.91 25.14
CA GLU A 79 13.86 -13.35 25.45
C GLU A 79 12.92 -13.49 24.24
N PRO A 80 11.58 -13.43 24.44
CA PRO A 80 10.60 -13.45 23.36
C PRO A 80 10.94 -12.41 22.27
N ALA A 81 10.81 -12.82 21.01
CA ALA A 81 11.24 -12.00 19.88
C ALA A 81 10.23 -12.00 18.74
N PRO A 82 10.09 -10.89 18.00
CA PRO A 82 9.22 -10.85 16.83
C PRO A 82 9.78 -11.71 15.69
N VAL A 83 8.91 -12.52 15.09
CA VAL A 83 9.19 -13.32 13.90
C VAL A 83 8.31 -12.85 12.76
N THR A 84 8.92 -12.53 11.61
CA THR A 84 8.22 -12.10 10.40
C THR A 84 8.10 -13.22 9.37
N ARG A 85 6.92 -13.37 8.77
CA ARG A 85 6.64 -14.33 7.69
C ARG A 85 5.83 -13.68 6.58
N ASN A 86 6.03 -14.14 5.35
CA ASN A 86 5.17 -13.81 4.21
C ASN A 86 4.27 -15.02 3.95
N VAL A 87 3.00 -14.90 4.30
CA VAL A 87 2.02 -16.00 4.26
C VAL A 87 1.22 -15.90 2.96
N PRO A 88 1.26 -16.91 2.08
CA PRO A 88 0.38 -16.96 0.91
C PRO A 88 -1.08 -16.91 1.35
N LEU A 89 -1.94 -16.26 0.56
CA LEU A 89 -3.36 -16.10 0.92
C LEU A 89 -4.08 -17.44 1.18
N ALA A 90 -3.65 -18.52 0.52
CA ALA A 90 -4.18 -19.87 0.70
C ALA A 90 -3.86 -20.50 2.07
N GLU A 91 -2.88 -19.94 2.80
CA GLU A 91 -2.42 -20.39 4.12
C GLU A 91 -2.84 -19.42 5.23
N VAL A 92 -3.49 -18.31 4.90
CA VAL A 92 -4.03 -17.37 5.89
C VAL A 92 -5.22 -18.00 6.60
N GLU A 93 -5.20 -17.97 7.94
CA GLU A 93 -6.35 -18.34 8.76
C GLU A 93 -7.37 -17.20 8.79
N TRP A 94 -8.65 -17.54 8.62
CA TRP A 94 -9.76 -16.57 8.56
C TRP A 94 -10.68 -16.67 9.78
N PRO A 95 -11.22 -15.55 10.30
CA PRO A 95 -10.99 -14.17 9.84
C PRO A 95 -9.61 -13.64 10.24
N VAL A 96 -8.97 -12.85 9.37
CA VAL A 96 -7.66 -12.24 9.65
C VAL A 96 -7.77 -11.06 10.63
N ILE A 97 -8.94 -10.42 10.71
CA ILE A 97 -9.25 -9.39 11.71
C ILE A 97 -10.62 -9.70 12.34
N PRO A 98 -10.81 -9.50 13.66
CA PRO A 98 -12.12 -9.65 14.28
C PRO A 98 -13.11 -8.58 13.77
N ASN A 99 -14.40 -8.85 13.96
CA ASN A 99 -15.43 -7.83 13.78
C ASN A 99 -15.22 -6.68 14.76
N LEU A 100 -14.84 -5.50 14.24
CA LEU A 100 -14.41 -4.37 15.07
C LEU A 100 -15.57 -3.73 15.83
N GLU A 101 -16.80 -3.78 15.32
CA GLU A 101 -17.98 -3.32 16.05
C GLU A 101 -18.28 -4.25 17.24
N ALA A 102 -18.18 -5.57 17.05
CA ALA A 102 -18.32 -6.53 18.13
C ALA A 102 -17.18 -6.40 19.15
N ALA A 103 -15.94 -6.21 18.69
CA ALA A 103 -14.78 -6.00 19.55
C ALA A 103 -14.96 -4.78 20.46
N ARG A 104 -15.40 -3.63 19.91
CA ARG A 104 -15.72 -2.43 20.70
C ARG A 104 -16.80 -2.69 21.76
N LYS A 105 -17.89 -3.38 21.39
CA LYS A 105 -18.95 -3.75 22.32
C LYS A 105 -18.47 -4.71 23.41
N GLY A 106 -17.48 -5.54 23.10
CA GLY A 106 -16.81 -6.44 24.03
C GLY A 106 -15.74 -5.76 24.90
N GLY A 107 -15.62 -4.43 24.85
CA GLY A 107 -14.67 -3.68 25.68
C GLY A 107 -13.26 -3.55 25.09
N ARG A 108 -13.01 -4.06 23.87
CA ARG A 108 -11.73 -3.85 23.19
C ARG A 108 -11.66 -2.44 22.62
N GLU A 109 -10.49 -1.84 22.69
CA GLU A 109 -10.23 -0.57 22.04
C GLU A 109 -9.80 -0.78 20.59
N VAL A 110 -10.31 0.07 19.70
CA VAL A 110 -9.92 0.08 18.29
C VAL A 110 -9.58 1.51 17.88
N VAL A 111 -8.33 1.73 17.51
CA VAL A 111 -7.78 3.04 17.15
C VAL A 111 -7.30 3.00 15.71
N VAL A 112 -7.67 4.02 14.93
CA VAL A 112 -7.25 4.15 13.53
C VAL A 112 -6.36 5.35 13.38
N THR A 113 -5.18 5.16 12.81
CA THR A 113 -4.20 6.22 12.54
C THR A 113 -3.76 6.19 11.07
N GLN A 114 -3.00 7.20 10.66
CA GLN A 114 -2.35 7.28 9.37
C GLN A 114 -0.84 7.40 9.57
N ASN A 115 -0.07 6.68 8.75
CA ASN A 115 1.38 6.71 8.73
C ASN A 115 1.87 6.77 7.27
N ALA A 116 3.20 6.74 7.07
CA ALA A 116 3.80 6.80 5.72
C ALA A 116 3.45 5.58 4.85
N GLU A 117 3.10 4.44 5.45
CA GLU A 117 2.76 3.18 4.77
C GLU A 117 1.27 3.09 4.40
N GLY A 118 0.42 3.97 4.95
CA GLY A 118 -1.02 4.00 4.72
C GLY A 118 -1.82 4.16 6.01
N ARG A 119 -2.83 3.32 6.20
CA ARG A 119 -3.73 3.36 7.38
C ARG A 119 -3.40 2.23 8.33
N GLN A 120 -3.32 2.53 9.61
CA GLN A 120 -3.04 1.55 10.64
C GLN A 120 -4.27 1.43 11.56
N VAL A 121 -4.61 0.19 11.91
CA VAL A 121 -5.67 -0.13 12.87
C VAL A 121 -5.05 -0.88 14.03
N LEU A 122 -5.08 -0.28 15.21
CA LEU A 122 -4.71 -0.92 16.47
C LEU A 122 -5.97 -1.51 17.09
N VAL A 123 -5.91 -2.76 17.51
CA VAL A 123 -6.93 -3.43 18.32
C VAL A 123 -6.26 -3.92 19.59
N ARG A 124 -6.78 -3.56 20.76
CA ARG A 124 -6.20 -3.99 22.04
C ARG A 124 -7.24 -4.26 23.11
N THR A 125 -6.89 -5.11 24.06
CA THR A 125 -7.66 -5.27 25.29
C THR A 125 -6.98 -4.44 26.39
N PRO A 126 -7.67 -3.45 27.00
CA PRO A 126 -7.09 -2.60 28.04
C PRO A 126 -6.51 -3.40 29.19
N ASP A 127 -5.42 -2.91 29.78
CA ASP A 127 -4.75 -3.51 30.95
C ASP A 127 -4.25 -4.95 30.73
N THR A 128 -4.05 -5.37 29.47
CA THR A 128 -3.48 -6.67 29.09
C THR A 128 -2.37 -6.51 28.04
N GLY A 129 -1.65 -7.61 27.76
CA GLY A 129 -0.71 -7.69 26.63
C GLY A 129 -1.38 -7.97 25.28
N ASP A 130 -2.69 -8.19 25.22
CA ASP A 130 -3.40 -8.52 23.97
C ASP A 130 -3.51 -7.28 23.06
N GLN A 131 -2.66 -7.23 22.05
CA GLN A 131 -2.55 -6.14 21.10
C GLN A 131 -2.23 -6.65 19.69
N GLN A 132 -2.98 -6.16 18.70
CA GLN A 132 -2.73 -6.41 17.29
C GLN A 132 -2.75 -5.11 16.49
N VAL A 133 -1.87 -5.02 15.49
CA VAL A 133 -1.76 -3.90 14.57
C VAL A 133 -1.93 -4.37 13.14
N TYR A 134 -2.87 -3.77 12.42
CA TYR A 134 -3.20 -4.07 11.03
C TYR A 134 -2.82 -2.89 10.14
N GLN A 135 -1.94 -3.12 9.16
CA GLN A 135 -1.54 -2.10 8.20
C GLN A 135 -2.28 -2.29 6.88
N PHE A 136 -2.88 -1.20 6.40
CA PHE A 136 -3.56 -1.14 5.12
C PHE A 136 -2.84 -0.16 4.19
N ALA A 137 -2.72 -0.54 2.92
CA ALA A 137 -2.22 0.32 1.85
C ALA A 137 -3.28 0.49 0.76
N GLU A 138 -3.28 1.63 0.08
CA GLU A 138 -4.19 1.91 -1.04
C GLU A 138 -3.46 1.64 -2.37
N LYS A 139 -3.60 0.43 -2.93
CA LYS A 139 -2.91 0.03 -4.18
C LYS A 139 -3.69 -1.04 -4.97
N PRO A 140 -4.52 -0.66 -5.96
CA PRO A 140 -5.15 0.65 -6.13
C PRO A 140 -6.25 0.91 -5.10
N CYS A 141 -6.73 -0.13 -4.42
CA CYS A 141 -7.76 -0.06 -3.39
C CYS A 141 -7.17 -0.44 -2.03
N TRP A 142 -7.89 -0.11 -0.96
CA TRP A 142 -7.53 -0.50 0.39
C TRP A 142 -7.33 -2.01 0.49
N THR A 143 -6.13 -2.40 0.93
CA THR A 143 -5.68 -3.78 1.05
C THR A 143 -4.94 -3.96 2.36
N LEU A 144 -5.27 -4.98 3.15
CA LEU A 144 -4.50 -5.40 4.31
C LEU A 144 -3.17 -5.98 3.83
N VAL A 145 -2.06 -5.37 4.23
CA VAL A 145 -0.71 -5.77 3.79
C VAL A 145 0.13 -6.36 4.91
N LYS A 146 -0.19 -6.05 6.17
CA LYS A 146 0.56 -6.53 7.34
C LYS A 146 -0.36 -6.73 8.53
N VAL A 147 -0.16 -7.85 9.23
CA VAL A 147 -0.66 -8.11 10.58
C VAL A 147 0.56 -8.21 11.51
N ASP A 148 0.53 -7.48 12.60
CA ASP A 148 1.52 -7.54 13.68
C ASP A 148 0.79 -7.89 14.97
N ASP A 149 0.88 -9.16 15.36
CA ASP A 149 0.32 -9.69 16.59
C ASP A 149 1.37 -9.61 17.70
N GLN A 150 1.07 -8.76 18.68
CA GLN A 150 1.96 -8.37 19.76
C GLN A 150 1.52 -8.97 21.09
N ALA A 151 0.57 -9.91 21.06
CA ALA A 151 0.16 -10.66 22.24
C ALA A 151 1.30 -11.52 22.79
N LEU A 152 1.31 -11.67 24.12
CA LEU A 152 2.23 -12.47 24.92
C LEU A 152 1.44 -13.29 25.95
#